data_AF-A0A3R6QTM6-F1
#
_entry.id   AF-A0A3R6QTM6-F1
#
_cell.length_a   1.000
_cell.length_b   1.000
_cell.length_c   1.000
_cell.angle_alpha   90.00
_cell.angle_beta   90.00
_cell.angle_gamma   90.00
#
_symmetry.space_group_name_H-M   'P 1'
#
loop_
_entity.id
_entity.type
_entity.pdbx_description
1 polymer ?
#
loop_
_entity_poly.entity_id
_entity_poly.type
_entity_poly.pdbx_seq_one_letter_code
_entity_poly.pdbx_strand_id
1 'polypeptide(L)' 'MKWRIIHECDCDNGEPTQWACKLTENSQFVWIDKIGECAYGIINKASGDDYLYVAGSLQGAKRWVSKNLIKVL' A
#
# COMPACT_ATOMS: atom_id res chain seq x y z
N MET A 1 9.74 -1.35 8.38
CA MET A 1 8.81 -0.47 7.64
C MET A 1 7.77 0.10 8.59
N LYS A 2 7.50 1.41 8.49
CA LYS A 2 6.46 2.08 9.29
C LYS A 2 5.31 2.49 8.37
N TRP A 3 4.20 1.77 8.46
CA TRP A 3 2.98 2.06 7.72
C TRP A 3 2.19 3.18 8.40
N ARG A 4 1.67 4.10 7.60
CA ARG A 4 0.73 5.14 8.03
C ARG A 4 -0.60 4.94 7.32
N ILE A 5 -1.69 5.20 8.03
CA ILE A 5 -3.04 5.25 7.46
C ILE A 5 -3.22 6.61 6.79
N ILE A 6 -3.83 6.62 5.61
CA ILE A 6 -4.20 7.85 4.90
C ILE A 6 -5.69 8.09 5.16
N HIS A 7 -5.97 8.92 6.17
CA HIS A 7 -7.34 9.13 6.65
C HIS A 7 -8.20 9.93 5.69
N GLU A 8 -7.58 10.65 4.75
CA GLU A 8 -8.27 11.37 3.67
C GLU A 8 -9.01 10.45 2.71
N CYS A 9 -8.69 9.14 2.74
CA CYS A 9 -9.31 8.12 1.89
C CYS A 9 -10.23 7.18 2.68
N ASP A 10 -10.43 7.38 3.98
CA ASP A 10 -11.33 6.55 4.78
C ASP A 10 -12.74 6.54 4.16
N CYS A 11 -13.43 5.42 4.21
CA CYS A 11 -14.81 5.34 3.73
C CYS A 11 -15.78 5.95 4.74
N ASP A 12 -17.06 6.08 4.38
CA ASP A 12 -18.06 6.84 5.15
C ASP A 12 -18.24 6.38 6.62
N ASN A 13 -17.91 5.13 6.93
CA ASN A 13 -17.95 4.59 8.30
C ASN A 13 -16.66 4.86 9.11
N GLY A 14 -15.68 5.56 8.53
CA GLY A 14 -14.36 5.84 9.11
C GLY A 14 -13.37 4.68 9.01
N GLU A 15 -13.67 3.61 8.27
CA GLU A 15 -12.72 2.52 8.05
C GLU A 15 -11.67 2.91 7.01
N PRO A 16 -10.38 2.58 7.27
CA PRO A 16 -9.30 2.93 6.38
C PRO A 16 -9.30 2.14 5.09
N THR A 17 -9.13 2.84 3.97
CA THR A 17 -9.01 2.23 2.65
C THR A 17 -7.61 2.35 2.06
N GLN A 18 -6.72 3.18 2.64
CA GLN A 18 -5.39 3.39 2.09
C GLN A 18 -4.30 3.44 3.18
N TRP A 19 -3.14 2.85 2.86
CA TRP A 19 -1.95 2.87 3.69
C TRP A 19 -0.72 3.25 2.88
N ALA A 20 0.17 4.07 3.44
CA ALA A 20 1.43 4.44 2.82
C ALA A 20 2.65 4.04 3.66
N CYS A 21 3.77 3.77 3.00
CA CYS A 21 5.06 3.57 3.64
C CYS A 21 6.18 4.22 2.83
N LYS A 22 7.13 4.86 3.52
CA LYS A 22 8.41 5.29 2.92
C LYS A 22 9.27 4.03 2.70
N LEU A 23 9.74 3.81 1.47
CA LEU A 23 10.57 2.66 1.10
C LEU A 23 12.07 2.91 1.36
N THR A 24 12.56 4.10 0.98
CA THR A 24 13.99 4.47 1.04
C THR A 24 14.15 5.89 1.57
N GLU A 25 15.36 6.29 1.97
CA GLU A 25 15.62 7.67 2.39
C GLU A 25 15.37 8.73 1.30
N ASN A 26 15.48 8.35 0.02
CA ASN A 26 15.25 9.21 -1.15
C ASN A 26 13.77 9.52 -1.43
N SER A 27 12.92 9.51 -0.39
CA SER A 27 11.49 9.86 -0.48
C SER A 27 10.69 9.04 -1.49
N GLN A 28 11.09 7.79 -1.74
CA GLN A 28 10.26 6.84 -2.47
C GLN A 28 9.19 6.28 -1.54
N PHE A 29 7.96 6.24 -2.03
CA PHE A 29 6.80 5.76 -1.28
C PHE A 29 6.14 4.59 -2.00
N VAL A 30 5.43 3.78 -1.21
CA VAL A 30 4.52 2.75 -1.67
C VAL A 30 3.19 2.97 -0.97
N TRP A 31 2.11 2.72 -1.71
CA TRP A 31 0.74 2.75 -1.22
C TRP A 31 0.12 1.36 -1.34
N ILE A 32 -0.82 1.09 -0.44
CA ILE A 32 -1.72 -0.05 -0.52
C ILE A 32 -3.14 0.51 -0.49
N ASP A 33 -3.95 0.15 -1.48
CA ASP A 33 -5.37 0.48 -1.54
C ASP A 33 -6.20 -0.75 -1.21
N LYS A 34 -7.24 -0.61 -0.38
CA LYS A 34 -8.34 -1.58 -0.25
C LYS A 34 -9.26 -1.36 -1.44
N ILE A 35 -9.22 -2.26 -2.41
CA ILE A 35 -10.01 -2.19 -3.66
C ILE A 35 -11.20 -3.15 -3.65
N GLY A 36 -11.39 -3.86 -2.54
CA GLY A 36 -12.50 -4.76 -2.28
C GLY A 36 -12.31 -5.41 -0.91
N GLU A 37 -13.29 -6.21 -0.47
CA GLU A 37 -13.28 -6.80 0.88
C GLU A 37 -12.03 -7.64 1.17
N CYS A 38 -11.58 -8.41 0.19
CA CYS A 38 -10.38 -9.25 0.28
C CYS A 38 -9.38 -8.90 -0.83
N ALA A 39 -9.30 -7.63 -1.24
CA ALA A 39 -8.43 -7.22 -2.34
C ALA A 39 -7.66 -5.95 -1.96
N TYR A 40 -6.32 -6.06 -1.97
CA TYR A 40 -5.41 -5.00 -1.57
C TYR A 40 -4.36 -4.77 -2.65
N GLY A 41 -4.51 -3.70 -3.41
CA GLY A 41 -3.63 -3.35 -4.52
C GLY A 41 -2.41 -2.57 -4.03
N ILE A 42 -1.22 -2.87 -4.57
CA ILE A 42 0.03 -2.20 -4.22
C ILE A 42 0.45 -1.29 -5.38
N ILE A 43 0.75 -0.02 -5.09
CA ILE A 43 1.16 0.99 -6.08
C ILE A 43 2.42 1.71 -5.59
N ASN A 44 3.34 2.06 -6.50
CA ASN A 44 4.52 2.89 -6.20
C ASN A 44 4.69 4.09 -7.15
N LYS A 45 3.67 4.42 -7.93
CA LYS A 45 3.62 5.57 -8.85
C LYS A 45 2.42 6.44 -8.52
N ALA A 46 2.60 7.75 -8.56
CA ALA A 46 1.55 8.72 -8.27
C ALA A 46 0.35 8.66 -9.25
N SER A 47 0.52 8.07 -10.43
CA SER A 47 -0.51 7.99 -11.48
C SER A 47 -1.55 6.89 -11.27
N GLY A 48 -1.44 6.05 -10.22
CA GLY A 48 -2.54 5.25 -9.69
C GLY A 48 -3.06 4.05 -10.51
N ASP A 49 -2.84 3.99 -11.82
CA ASP A 49 -3.64 3.09 -12.66
C ASP A 49 -3.14 1.63 -12.74
N ASP A 50 -1.87 1.37 -12.40
CA ASP A 50 -1.27 0.03 -12.50
C ASP A 50 -0.86 -0.52 -11.13
N TYR A 51 -1.59 -1.51 -10.63
CA TYR A 51 -1.19 -2.27 -9.44
C TYR A 51 0.01 -3.17 -9.73
N LEU A 52 1.08 -3.03 -8.94
CA LEU A 52 2.24 -3.92 -8.97
C LEU A 52 1.86 -5.36 -8.59
N TYR A 53 0.91 -5.49 -7.67
CA TYR A 53 0.40 -6.75 -7.16
C TYR A 53 -0.92 -6.50 -6.42
N VAL A 54 -1.80 -7.51 -6.39
CA VAL A 54 -3.02 -7.50 -5.58
C VAL A 54 -2.97 -8.66 -4.59
N ALA A 55 -3.06 -8.37 -3.30
CA ALA A 55 -3.07 -9.38 -2.25
C ALA A 55 -4.48 -9.61 -1.71
N GLY A 56 -4.73 -10.84 -1.22
CA GLY A 56 -5.99 -11.23 -0.59
C GLY A 56 -6.26 -10.58 0.79
N SER A 57 -5.26 -9.91 1.37
CA SER A 57 -5.34 -9.28 2.70
C SER A 57 -4.31 -8.17 2.87
N LEU A 58 -4.58 -7.22 3.77
CA LEU A 58 -3.62 -6.16 4.11
C LEU A 58 -2.28 -6.73 4.61
N GLN A 59 -2.32 -7.78 5.43
CA GLN A 59 -1.10 -8.44 5.90
C GLN A 59 -0.32 -9.08 4.75
N GLY A 60 -1.02 -9.70 3.79
CA GLY A 60 -0.43 -10.25 2.57
C GLY A 60 0.25 -9.17 1.73
N ALA A 61 -0.40 -8.03 1.54
CA ALA A 61 0.17 -6.90 0.81
C ALA A 61 1.44 -6.37 1.47
N LYS A 62 1.41 -6.11 2.78
CA LYS A 62 2.59 -5.67 3.55
C LYS A 62 3.77 -6.65 3.46
N ARG A 63 3.48 -7.96 3.46
CA ARG A 63 4.48 -9.02 3.29
C ARG A 63 5.06 -9.02 1.88
N TRP A 64 4.23 -8.85 0.85
CA TRP A 64 4.69 -8.77 -0.53
C TRP A 64 5.62 -7.57 -0.74
N VAL A 65 5.25 -6.38 -0.24
CA VAL A 65 6.12 -5.18 -0.27
C VAL A 65 7.46 -5.47 0.40
N SER A 66 7.44 -6.10 1.57
CA SER A 66 8.65 -6.45 2.32
C SER A 66 9.59 -7.37 1.55
N LYS A 67 9.04 -8.34 0.80
CA LYS A 67 9.82 -9.33 0.06
C LYS A 67 10.35 -8.80 -1.27
N ASN A 68 9.59 -7.95 -1.95
CA ASN A 68 9.84 -7.59 -3.35
C ASN A 68 10.38 -6.18 -3.54
N LEU A 69 10.01 -5.23 -2.68
CA LEU A 69 10.38 -3.82 -2.84
C LEU A 69 11.50 -3.36 -1.89
N ILE A 70 11.78 -4.08 -0.80
CA ILE A 70 12.95 -3.79 0.06
C ILE A 70 14.24 -4.48 -0.45
N LYS A 71 14.23 -5.19 -1.58
CA LYS A 71 15.43 -5.90 -2.07
C LYS A 71 16.48 -5.04 -2.79
N VAL A 72 16.35 -3.71 -2.74
CA VAL A 72 17.30 -2.78 -3.39
C VAL A 72 17.69 -1.62 -2.45
N LEU A 73 17.96 -1.95 -1.18
CA LEU A 73 18.77 -1.12 -0.29
C LEU A 73 19.92 -1.95 0.27
#